data_AF-A0A3M1SW76-F1
#
_entry.id   AF-A0A3M1SW76-F1
#
_cell.length_a   1.000
_cell.length_b   1.000
_cell.length_c   1.000
_cell.angle_alpha   90.00
_cell.angle_beta   90.00
_cell.angle_gamma   90.00
#
_symmetry.space_group_name_H-M   'P 1'
#
loop_
_entity.id
_entity.type
_entity.pdbx_description
1 polymer ?
#
loop_
_entity_poly.entity_id
_entity_poly.type
_entity_poly.pdbx_seq_one_letter_code
_entity_poly.pdbx_strand_id
1 'polypeptide(L)'
;GGWMFSIYSIVCFAVAFLLPPIARVLGRKVTHSVALFLGGIGLLSVYFSSAPDMLYFSMIGIGIAWASILAMPYAILSSAVPASRMGVYMGIFNFFIVIPEIIASLTFGRIIRTIFGEDSNNAPLYMVLAGGVFLIIASIACLILVNDLLKTESETVEQAVIGA
;
A
#
# COMPACT_ATOMS: atom_id res chain seq x y z
N GLY A 1 18.17 -12.09 -6.25
CA GLY A 1 17.11 -11.31 -6.91
C GLY A 1 15.78 -12.03 -6.94
N GLY A 2 15.64 -13.05 -7.79
CA GLY A 2 14.33 -13.68 -8.07
C GLY A 2 13.59 -14.26 -6.87
N TRP A 3 14.27 -14.98 -5.97
CA TRP A 3 13.64 -15.61 -4.79
C TRP A 3 12.93 -14.62 -3.86
N MET A 4 13.51 -13.44 -3.63
CA MET A 4 12.90 -12.41 -2.76
C MET A 4 11.66 -11.81 -3.40
N PHE A 5 11.71 -11.58 -4.72
CA PHE A 5 10.57 -11.09 -5.48
C PHE A 5 9.42 -12.10 -5.48
N SER A 6 9.71 -13.40 -5.62
CA SER A 6 8.70 -14.46 -5.51
C SER A 6 8.01 -14.47 -4.15
N ILE A 7 8.76 -14.33 -3.06
CA ILE A 7 8.18 -14.29 -1.69
C ILE A 7 7.27 -13.09 -1.53
N TYR A 8 7.73 -11.90 -1.95
CA TYR A 8 6.91 -10.69 -1.98
C TYR A 8 5.58 -10.92 -2.74
N SER A 9 5.62 -11.52 -3.93
CA SER A 9 4.42 -11.77 -4.74
C SER A 9 3.48 -12.79 -4.09
N ILE A 10 4.02 -13.88 -3.51
CA ILE A 10 3.22 -14.88 -2.79
C ILE A 10 2.52 -14.24 -1.60
N VAL A 11 3.24 -13.43 -0.82
CA VAL A 11 2.67 -12.72 0.33
C VAL A 11 1.61 -11.74 -0.15
N CYS A 12 1.89 -10.92 -1.16
CA CYS A 12 0.92 -9.99 -1.73
C CYS A 12 -0.37 -10.71 -2.17
N PHE A 13 -0.24 -11.86 -2.85
CA PHE A 13 -1.37 -12.67 -3.27
C PHE A 13 -2.17 -13.18 -2.06
N ALA A 14 -1.52 -13.81 -1.08
CA ALA A 14 -2.19 -14.34 0.11
C ALA A 14 -2.90 -13.24 0.90
N VAL A 15 -2.21 -12.11 1.09
CA VAL A 15 -2.68 -10.97 1.84
C VAL A 15 -3.86 -10.27 1.12
N ALA A 16 -3.87 -10.24 -0.21
CA ALA A 16 -4.99 -9.69 -0.98
C ALA A 16 -6.34 -10.40 -0.70
N PHE A 17 -6.34 -11.71 -0.40
CA PHE A 17 -7.57 -12.42 0.02
C PHE A 17 -7.94 -12.18 1.48
N LEU A 18 -6.94 -11.93 2.33
CA LEU A 18 -7.13 -11.66 3.76
C LEU A 18 -7.56 -10.21 4.04
N LEU A 19 -7.21 -9.26 3.16
CA LEU A 19 -7.54 -7.85 3.34
C LEU A 19 -9.05 -7.56 3.39
N PRO A 20 -9.89 -8.09 2.49
CA PRO A 20 -11.33 -7.82 2.49
C PRO A 20 -12.07 -8.23 3.78
N PRO A 21 -11.87 -9.41 4.39
CA PRO A 21 -12.49 -9.72 5.67
C PRO A 21 -11.94 -8.88 6.82
N ILE A 22 -10.62 -8.61 6.85
CA ILE A 22 -10.00 -7.76 7.88
C ILE A 22 -10.56 -6.33 7.80
N ALA A 23 -10.67 -5.78 6.59
CA ALA A 23 -11.19 -4.43 6.35
C ALA A 23 -12.68 -4.27 6.69
N ARG A 24 -13.46 -5.35 6.65
CA ARG A 24 -14.86 -5.35 7.11
C ARG A 24 -14.99 -5.29 8.63
N VAL A 25 -14.03 -5.86 9.37
CA VAL A 25 -14.07 -5.90 10.84
C VAL A 25 -13.39 -4.69 11.47
N LEU A 26 -12.19 -4.35 11.01
CA LEU A 26 -11.37 -3.26 11.56
C LEU A 26 -11.61 -1.91 10.88
N GLY A 27 -12.27 -1.90 9.73
CA GLY A 27 -12.38 -0.74 8.87
C GLY A 27 -11.24 -0.63 7.87
N ARG A 28 -11.59 -0.04 6.74
CA ARG A 28 -10.74 0.10 5.56
C ARG A 28 -9.55 1.01 5.85
N LYS A 29 -9.78 2.09 6.62
CA LYS A 29 -8.78 3.05 7.07
C LYS A 29 -7.72 2.41 7.97
N VAL A 30 -8.16 1.76 9.05
CA VAL A 30 -7.27 1.15 10.04
C VAL A 30 -6.48 0.01 9.40
N THR A 31 -7.15 -0.83 8.61
CA THR A 31 -6.50 -1.92 7.85
C THR A 31 -5.43 -1.37 6.90
N HIS A 32 -5.73 -0.29 6.19
CA HIS A 32 -4.76 0.35 5.30
C HIS A 32 -3.58 0.94 6.06
N SER A 33 -3.83 1.66 7.15
CA SER A 33 -2.80 2.30 7.96
C SER A 33 -1.85 1.25 8.58
N VAL A 34 -2.39 0.19 9.18
CA VAL A 34 -1.57 -0.90 9.74
C VAL A 34 -0.72 -1.57 8.67
N ALA A 35 -1.28 -1.82 7.49
CA ALA A 35 -0.53 -2.40 6.38
C ALA A 35 0.62 -1.47 5.92
N LEU A 36 0.37 -0.16 5.78
CA LEU A 36 1.41 0.82 5.44
C LEU A 36 2.50 0.90 6.50
N PHE A 37 2.13 0.85 7.78
CA PHE A 37 3.08 0.86 8.89
C PHE A 37 3.99 -0.38 8.87
N LEU A 38 3.40 -1.57 8.67
CA LEU A 38 4.15 -2.82 8.55
C LEU A 38 5.08 -2.82 7.33
N GLY A 39 4.66 -2.26 6.20
CA GLY A 39 5.53 -2.07 5.03
C GLY A 39 6.64 -1.07 5.26
N GLY A 40 6.37 0.03 5.97
CA GLY A 40 7.37 1.01 6.35
C GLY A 40 8.45 0.43 7.25
N ILE A 41 8.06 -0.32 8.29
CA ILE A 41 9.00 -1.09 9.12
C ILE A 41 9.75 -2.13 8.27
N GLY A 42 9.05 -2.81 7.35
CA GLY A 42 9.66 -3.77 6.43
C GLY A 42 10.76 -3.15 5.58
N LEU A 43 10.54 -1.97 5.01
CA LEU A 43 11.55 -1.22 4.25
C LEU A 43 12.70 -0.71 5.13
N LEU A 44 12.42 -0.23 6.34
CA LEU A 44 13.47 0.21 7.29
C LEU A 44 14.36 -0.97 7.74
N SER A 45 13.77 -2.15 7.93
CA SER A 45 14.48 -3.38 8.29
C SER A 45 15.50 -3.82 7.22
N VAL A 46 15.36 -3.38 5.96
CA VAL A 46 16.33 -3.68 4.89
C VAL A 46 17.72 -3.12 5.23
N TYR A 47 17.79 -1.97 5.90
CA TYR A 47 19.07 -1.35 6.28
C TYR A 47 19.85 -2.16 7.32
N PHE A 48 19.15 -2.79 8.26
CA PHE A 48 19.75 -3.61 9.31
C PHE A 48 20.02 -5.05 8.86
N SER A 49 19.55 -5.43 7.66
CA SER A 49 19.67 -6.80 7.17
C SER A 49 21.08 -7.08 6.64
N SER A 50 21.93 -7.65 7.49
CA SER A 50 23.28 -8.11 7.10
C SER A 50 23.29 -9.50 6.46
N ALA A 51 22.20 -10.27 6.62
CA ALA A 51 22.05 -11.64 6.11
C ALA A 51 20.84 -11.74 5.16
N PRO A 52 20.91 -12.59 4.10
CA PRO A 52 19.80 -12.80 3.15
C PRO A 52 18.49 -13.23 3.81
N ASP A 53 18.59 -13.96 4.93
CA ASP A 53 17.43 -14.53 5.62
C ASP A 53 16.60 -13.48 6.36
N MET A 54 17.21 -12.36 6.76
CA MET A 54 16.50 -11.25 7.39
C MET A 54 15.65 -10.45 6.38
N LEU A 55 16.01 -10.50 5.10
CA LEU A 55 15.24 -9.83 4.04
C LEU A 55 13.87 -10.46 3.82
N TYR A 56 13.65 -11.72 4.22
CA TYR A 56 12.34 -12.37 4.12
C TYR A 56 11.28 -11.61 4.92
N PHE A 57 11.61 -11.15 6.13
CA PHE A 57 10.70 -10.35 6.95
C PHE A 57 10.36 -9.01 6.30
N SER A 58 11.34 -8.36 5.68
CA SER A 58 11.13 -7.14 4.90
C SER A 58 10.20 -7.38 3.71
N MET A 59 10.39 -8.46 2.95
CA MET A 59 9.55 -8.78 1.79
C MET A 59 8.10 -9.09 2.19
N ILE A 60 7.89 -9.72 3.35
CA ILE A 60 6.56 -9.94 3.91
C ILE A 60 5.87 -8.60 4.21
N GLY A 61 6.54 -7.70 4.92
CA GLY A 61 6.00 -6.38 5.26
C GLY A 61 5.66 -5.55 4.00
N ILE A 62 6.57 -5.54 3.02
CA ILE A 62 6.38 -4.83 1.74
C ILE A 62 5.19 -5.43 0.97
N GLY A 63 5.07 -6.76 0.94
CA GLY A 63 3.96 -7.46 0.29
C GLY A 63 2.60 -7.11 0.90
N ILE A 64 2.54 -6.98 2.22
CA ILE A 64 1.33 -6.56 2.94
C ILE A 64 0.94 -5.12 2.57
N ALA A 65 1.89 -4.19 2.59
CA ALA A 65 1.64 -2.80 2.23
C ALA A 65 1.19 -2.65 0.77
N TRP A 66 1.86 -3.34 -0.15
CA TRP A 66 1.53 -3.26 -1.57
C TRP A 66 0.13 -3.78 -1.88
N ALA A 67 -0.25 -4.94 -1.33
CA ALA A 67 -1.61 -5.47 -1.46
C ALA A 67 -2.67 -4.45 -0.99
N SER A 68 -2.36 -3.72 0.10
CA SER A 68 -3.24 -2.71 0.65
C SER A 68 -3.36 -1.45 -0.20
N ILE A 69 -2.25 -0.96 -0.75
CA ILE A 69 -2.20 0.21 -1.65
C ILE A 69 -3.07 -0.01 -2.88
N LEU A 70 -3.11 -1.24 -3.41
CA LEU A 70 -3.95 -1.57 -4.56
C LEU A 70 -5.42 -1.81 -4.16
N ALA A 71 -5.66 -2.53 -3.06
CA ALA A 71 -7.02 -2.97 -2.71
C ALA A 71 -7.87 -1.89 -2.04
N MET A 72 -7.32 -1.15 -1.07
CA MET A 72 -8.11 -0.28 -0.20
C MET A 72 -8.67 0.97 -0.91
N PRO A 73 -7.86 1.75 -1.64
CA PRO A 73 -8.35 2.91 -2.39
C PRO A 73 -9.35 2.52 -3.48
N TYR A 74 -9.09 1.43 -4.21
CA TYR A 74 -9.96 0.92 -5.26
C TYR A 74 -11.35 0.62 -4.73
N ALA A 75 -11.41 -0.07 -3.60
CA ALA A 75 -12.69 -0.44 -3.05
C ALA A 75 -13.38 0.76 -2.34
N ILE A 76 -12.65 1.80 -1.89
CA ILE A 76 -13.26 3.04 -1.36
C ILE A 76 -13.95 3.79 -2.50
N LEU A 77 -13.28 3.86 -3.65
CA LEU A 77 -13.84 4.44 -4.86
C LEU A 77 -15.04 3.64 -5.37
N SER A 78 -14.97 2.31 -5.33
CA SER A 78 -16.08 1.44 -5.78
C SER A 78 -17.38 1.69 -5.01
N SER A 79 -17.29 2.01 -3.72
CA SER A 79 -18.46 2.34 -2.89
C SER A 79 -19.04 3.73 -3.15
N ALA A 80 -18.27 4.65 -3.75
CA ALA A 80 -18.71 6.02 -4.00
C ALA A 80 -19.23 6.25 -5.43
N VAL A 81 -19.05 5.31 -6.34
CA VAL A 81 -19.36 5.46 -7.77
C VAL A 81 -20.64 4.68 -8.16
N PRO A 82 -21.56 5.28 -8.96
CA PRO A 82 -22.74 4.58 -9.45
C PRO A 82 -22.39 3.35 -10.31
N ALA A 83 -23.09 2.24 -10.07
CA ALA A 83 -22.83 0.95 -10.74
C ALA A 83 -22.84 1.03 -12.28
N SER A 84 -23.68 1.91 -12.86
CA SER A 84 -23.81 2.07 -14.32
C SER A 84 -22.56 2.63 -15.01
N ARG A 85 -21.68 3.31 -14.27
CA ARG A 85 -20.43 3.89 -14.81
C ARG A 85 -19.17 3.39 -14.09
N MET A 86 -19.31 2.38 -13.24
CA MET A 86 -18.20 1.81 -12.47
C MET A 86 -16.99 1.50 -13.36
N GLY A 87 -17.19 0.84 -14.50
CA GLY A 87 -16.09 0.52 -15.42
C GLY A 87 -15.29 1.74 -15.91
N VAL A 88 -15.97 2.85 -16.22
CA VAL A 88 -15.31 4.08 -16.71
C VAL A 88 -14.50 4.75 -15.60
N TYR A 89 -15.10 4.93 -14.41
CA TYR A 89 -14.40 5.55 -13.28
C TYR A 89 -13.26 4.69 -12.74
N MET A 90 -13.42 3.36 -12.75
CA MET A 90 -12.36 2.43 -12.37
C MET A 90 -11.19 2.46 -13.35
N GLY A 91 -11.46 2.58 -14.65
CA GLY A 91 -10.43 2.77 -15.66
C GLY A 91 -9.63 4.07 -15.44
N ILE A 92 -10.34 5.18 -15.23
CA ILE A 92 -9.73 6.50 -14.95
C ILE A 92 -8.84 6.44 -13.70
N PHE A 93 -9.30 5.80 -12.63
CA PHE A 93 -8.52 5.63 -11.40
C PHE A 93 -7.22 4.85 -11.63
N ASN A 94 -7.28 3.75 -12.39
CA ASN A 94 -6.07 3.00 -12.74
C ASN A 94 -5.08 3.83 -13.57
N PHE A 95 -5.55 4.69 -14.48
CA PHE A 95 -4.66 5.61 -15.20
C PHE A 95 -3.94 6.58 -14.24
N PHE A 96 -4.62 7.08 -13.22
CA PHE A 96 -4.00 7.94 -12.20
C PHE A 96 -2.97 7.23 -11.32
N ILE A 97 -3.04 5.90 -11.16
CA ILE A 97 -2.02 5.14 -10.44
C ILE A 97 -0.83 4.85 -11.36
N VAL A 98 -1.12 4.31 -12.55
CA VAL A 98 -0.10 3.76 -13.44
C VAL A 98 0.75 4.86 -14.10
N ILE A 99 0.16 5.99 -14.48
CA ILE A 99 0.92 7.06 -15.15
C ILE A 99 2.03 7.61 -14.24
N PRO A 100 1.76 8.03 -12.98
CA PRO A 100 2.82 8.41 -12.05
C PRO A 100 3.82 7.30 -11.77
N GLU A 101 3.38 6.04 -11.67
CA GLU A 101 4.26 4.88 -11.45
C GLU A 101 5.24 4.68 -12.60
N ILE A 102 4.78 4.77 -13.86
CA ILE A 102 5.65 4.70 -15.04
C ILE A 102 6.66 5.85 -15.02
N ILE A 103 6.20 7.09 -14.80
CA ILE A 103 7.09 8.26 -14.73
C ILE A 103 8.14 8.07 -13.62
N ALA A 104 7.73 7.60 -12.45
CA ALA A 104 8.63 7.29 -11.35
C ALA A 104 9.63 6.23 -11.77
N SER A 105 9.21 5.08 -12.33
CA SER A 105 10.10 3.99 -12.73
C SER A 105 11.17 4.41 -13.75
N LEU A 106 10.82 5.31 -14.68
CA LEU A 106 11.74 5.83 -15.70
C LEU A 106 12.71 6.87 -15.14
N THR A 107 12.27 7.67 -14.17
CA THR A 107 13.08 8.75 -13.58
C THR A 107 13.87 8.31 -12.35
N PHE A 108 13.48 7.22 -11.68
CA PHE A 108 14.01 6.77 -10.40
C PHE A 108 15.52 6.61 -10.42
N GLY A 109 16.05 5.93 -11.45
CA GLY A 109 17.48 5.71 -11.60
C GLY A 109 18.27 7.01 -11.82
N ARG A 110 17.66 8.01 -12.46
CA ARG A 110 18.26 9.33 -12.70
C ARG A 110 18.25 10.18 -11.43
N ILE A 111 17.15 10.15 -10.68
CA ILE A 111 16.99 10.83 -9.39
C ILE A 111 18.02 10.31 -8.38
N ILE A 112 18.22 8.98 -8.30
CA ILE A 112 19.22 8.36 -7.42
C ILE A 112 20.62 8.92 -7.71
N ARG A 113 21.01 8.95 -8.99
CA ARG A 113 22.34 9.43 -9.42
C ARG A 113 22.53 10.92 -9.18
N THR A 114 21.50 11.73 -9.39
CA THR A 114 21.57 13.19 -9.16
C THR A 114 21.64 13.54 -7.68
N ILE A 115 20.94 12.79 -6.81
CA ILE A 115 20.90 13.09 -5.36
C ILE A 115 22.11 12.50 -4.62
N PHE A 116 22.57 11.30 -4.98
CA PHE A 116 23.62 10.58 -4.23
C PHE A 116 24.97 10.51 -4.95
N GLY A 117 25.09 11.06 -6.17
CA GLY A 117 26.30 11.00 -7.00
C GLY A 117 26.46 9.68 -7.76
N GLU A 118 27.14 9.70 -8.91
CA GLU A 118 27.30 8.51 -9.77
C GLU A 118 28.09 7.36 -9.11
N ASP A 119 28.92 7.64 -8.11
CA ASP A 119 29.87 6.70 -7.49
C ASP A 119 29.43 6.11 -6.13
N SER A 120 28.23 6.46 -5.63
CA SER A 120 27.79 6.01 -4.30
C SER A 120 27.09 4.66 -4.35
N ASN A 121 27.83 3.58 -4.05
CA ASN A 121 27.34 2.20 -4.07
C ASN A 121 26.14 1.93 -3.13
N ASN A 122 25.91 2.82 -2.16
CA ASN A 122 24.82 2.74 -1.17
C ASN A 122 23.59 3.58 -1.53
N ALA A 123 23.61 4.32 -2.66
CA ALA A 123 22.53 5.22 -3.06
C ALA A 123 21.13 4.57 -3.14
N PRO A 124 20.98 3.33 -3.67
CA PRO A 124 19.67 2.66 -3.70
C PRO A 124 19.14 2.33 -2.29
N LEU A 125 20.03 2.03 -1.34
CA LEU A 125 19.65 1.69 0.04
C LEU A 125 19.06 2.90 0.78
N TYR A 126 19.64 4.09 0.59
CA TYR A 126 19.11 5.32 1.18
C TYR A 126 17.74 5.70 0.61
N MET A 127 17.48 5.42 -0.67
CA MET A 127 16.16 5.62 -1.26
C MET A 127 15.11 4.66 -0.70
N VAL A 128 15.47 3.39 -0.47
CA VAL A 128 14.60 2.41 0.18
C VAL A 128 14.24 2.85 1.59
N LEU A 129 15.23 3.34 2.35
CA LEU A 129 15.02 3.92 3.68
C LEU A 129 14.07 5.12 3.65
N ALA A 130 14.30 6.07 2.74
CA ALA A 130 13.42 7.22 2.56
C ALA A 130 11.99 6.77 2.23
N GLY A 131 11.82 5.78 1.34
CA GLY A 131 10.52 5.17 1.04
C GLY A 131 9.85 4.56 2.28
N GLY A 132 10.61 3.87 3.14
CA GLY A 132 10.12 3.35 4.42
C GLY A 132 9.59 4.43 5.35
N VAL A 133 10.34 5.54 5.49
CA VAL A 133 9.90 6.70 6.28
C VAL A 133 8.63 7.31 5.67
N PHE A 134 8.56 7.48 4.36
CA PHE A 134 7.36 7.99 3.68
C PHE A 134 6.14 7.09 3.88
N LEU A 135 6.30 5.76 3.90
CA LEU A 135 5.19 4.84 4.21
C LEU A 135 4.69 4.99 5.65
N ILE A 136 5.58 5.21 6.61
CA ILE A 136 5.19 5.46 8.01
C ILE A 136 4.45 6.80 8.11
N ILE A 137 4.96 7.84 7.45
CA ILE A 137 4.27 9.13 7.38
C ILE A 137 2.89 8.96 6.73
N ALA A 138 2.79 8.20 5.64
CA ALA A 138 1.53 7.93 4.96
C ALA A 138 0.55 7.16 5.86
N SER A 139 1.03 6.20 6.66
CA SER A 139 0.22 5.51 7.67
C SER A 139 -0.37 6.49 8.68
N ILE A 140 0.47 7.37 9.25
CA ILE A 140 0.02 8.36 10.24
C ILE A 140 -0.94 9.36 9.60
N ALA A 141 -0.62 9.85 8.40
CA ALA A 141 -1.47 10.75 7.64
C ALA A 141 -2.83 10.11 7.33
N CYS A 142 -2.86 8.82 6.96
CA CYS A 142 -4.11 8.08 6.72
C CYS A 142 -4.98 8.02 7.98
N LEU A 143 -4.37 7.81 9.16
CA LEU A 143 -5.10 7.83 10.44
C LEU A 143 -5.70 9.19 10.77
N ILE A 144 -5.04 10.29 10.39
CA ILE A 144 -5.46 11.66 10.70
C ILE A 144 -6.47 12.20 9.68
N LEU A 145 -6.21 12.02 8.38
CA LEU A 145 -6.96 12.67 7.30
C LEU A 145 -8.19 11.89 6.84
N VAL A 146 -8.19 10.55 6.97
CA VAL A 146 -9.32 9.75 6.52
C VAL A 146 -10.38 9.72 7.62
N ASN A 147 -11.52 10.36 7.40
CA ASN A 147 -12.68 10.21 8.29
C ASN A 147 -13.36 8.87 7.98
N ASP A 148 -13.61 8.08 9.02
CA ASP A 148 -14.16 6.73 8.89
C ASP A 148 -15.59 6.76 8.32
N LEU A 149 -15.76 6.17 7.12
CA LEU A 149 -17.07 5.83 6.54
C LEU A 149 -17.77 4.68 7.28
N LEU A 150 -17.10 4.07 8.28
CA LEU A 150 -17.63 2.96 9.07
C LEU A 150 -18.91 3.33 9.83
N LYS A 151 -19.07 4.61 10.19
CA LYS A 151 -20.30 5.07 10.82
C LYS A 151 -21.48 4.93 9.85
N THR A 152 -21.25 5.18 8.56
CA THR A 152 -22.28 5.16 7.54
C THR A 152 -22.72 3.73 7.20
N GLU A 153 -21.82 2.75 7.02
CA GLU A 153 -22.21 1.37 6.67
C GLU A 153 -22.94 0.65 7.82
N SER A 154 -22.47 0.82 9.08
CA SER A 154 -23.16 0.30 10.26
C SER A 154 -24.55 0.92 10.43
N GLU A 155 -24.66 2.25 10.30
CA GLU A 155 -25.96 2.94 10.40
C GLU A 155 -26.90 2.55 9.24
N THR A 156 -26.40 2.30 8.03
CA THR A 156 -27.26 1.93 6.89
C THR A 156 -27.78 0.50 7.01
N VAL A 157 -26.94 -0.45 7.47
CA VAL A 157 -27.35 -1.84 7.70
C VAL A 157 -28.28 -1.93 8.91
N GLU A 158 -27.99 -1.21 9.98
CA GLU A 158 -28.86 -1.15 11.16
C GLU A 158 -30.20 -0.48 10.84
N GLN A 159 -30.24 0.58 10.03
CA GLN A 159 -31.49 1.18 9.53
C GLN A 159 -32.26 0.26 8.57
N ALA A 160 -31.58 -0.52 7.72
CA ALA A 160 -32.23 -1.47 6.83
C ALA A 160 -32.80 -2.69 7.56
N VAL A 161 -32.22 -3.09 8.69
CA VAL A 161 -32.69 -4.21 9.52
C VAL A 161 -33.79 -3.78 10.50
N ILE A 162 -33.75 -2.55 11.03
CA ILE A 162 -34.79 -2.01 11.93
C ILE A 162 -35.99 -1.47 11.13
N GLY A 163 -35.80 -1.12 9.86
CA GLY A 163 -36.86 -0.63 8.96
C GLY A 163 -37.61 -1.70 8.16
N ALA A 164 -37.32 -2.99 8.36
CA ALA A 164 -38.00 -4.14 7.75
C ALA A 164 -38.80 -4.93 8.80
#